data_AF-A0A547LWN1-F1
#
_entry.id   AF-A0A547LWN1-F1
#
_cell.length_a   1.000
_cell.length_b   1.000
_cell.length_c   1.000
_cell.angle_alpha   90.00
_cell.angle_beta   90.00
_cell.angle_gamma   90.00
#
_symmetry.space_group_name_H-M   'P 1'
#
loop_
_entity.id
_entity.type
_entity.pdbx_description
1 polymer ?
#
loop_
_entity_poly.entity_id
_entity_poly.type
_entity_poly.pdbx_seq_one_letter_code
_entity_poly.pdbx_strand_id
1 'polypeptide(L)'
;MSDSFREVTSVSWFGRIKRAVGGVIFGLLLIVLMVIGLFWNEGRAVQTARSLAEGAGAVASINADSVDAGNDGRLVHVSGPVTADSGLSDPDFGIAAQGLRLSRSVEMYQWKEESRSETTKKLGGGEETETTYSYSKVWDDGQIDSSDFRKPDGHQNPPMAIHSRAFQIPEGKLVAFDLDTPVLDRIDGDKAYSLSANQSGAIKAAYTGTKPLSIVDGKIYLGSDNTTPALGDYRIGYELAPLGVVSIVARQAGSRLEPYQTQAGDALLMVDTGNVPADKMFAEAVSANTLITWLLRAAGLLLLTIGFALFLGPIGVILDVIPFLGSMARMGTGIIAFFLAILAGTTTIAIAWFWYRPVLAAGILAAGAIAAAAVYYLGRSRKAAAPMAAPSAGAAT
;
A
#
# COMPACT_ATOMS: atom_id res chain seq x y z
N MET A 1 25.50 -10.53 -24.68
CA MET A 1 26.26 -10.93 -23.48
C MET A 1 25.84 -9.96 -22.38
N SER A 2 25.36 -10.45 -21.25
CA SER A 2 24.99 -9.60 -20.11
C SER A 2 26.26 -8.95 -19.55
N ASP A 3 26.36 -7.62 -19.61
CA ASP A 3 27.42 -6.89 -18.90
C ASP A 3 27.17 -7.09 -17.41
N SER A 4 28.00 -7.92 -16.80
CA SER A 4 27.90 -8.27 -15.39
C SER A 4 29.30 -8.42 -14.83
N PHE A 5 29.50 -7.98 -13.60
CA PHE A 5 30.74 -8.19 -12.87
C PHE A 5 30.45 -8.58 -11.42
N ARG A 6 31.44 -9.23 -10.81
CA ARG A 6 31.32 -9.80 -9.46
C ARG A 6 32.27 -9.07 -8.52
N GLU A 7 31.76 -8.69 -7.36
CA GLU A 7 32.52 -8.15 -6.26
C GLU A 7 32.43 -9.11 -5.08
N VAL A 8 33.59 -9.52 -4.55
CA VAL A 8 33.65 -10.40 -3.40
C VAL A 8 34.08 -9.60 -2.18
N THR A 9 33.23 -9.57 -1.17
CA THR A 9 33.54 -8.95 0.13
C THR A 9 33.62 -10.02 1.20
N SER A 10 34.60 -9.91 2.09
CA SER A 10 34.76 -10.86 3.20
C SER A 10 34.65 -10.15 4.54
N VAL A 11 33.99 -10.81 5.50
CA VAL A 11 33.80 -10.29 6.85
C VAL A 11 34.30 -11.33 7.84
N SER A 12 35.20 -10.90 8.73
CA SER A 12 35.69 -11.75 9.81
C SER A 12 34.56 -12.07 10.80
N TRP A 13 34.68 -13.20 11.49
CA TRP A 13 33.72 -13.61 12.52
C TRP A 13 33.50 -12.52 13.59
N PHE A 14 34.56 -11.86 14.07
CA PHE A 14 34.44 -10.73 15.00
C PHE A 14 33.71 -9.53 14.39
N GLY A 15 33.93 -9.25 13.10
CA GLY A 15 33.17 -8.24 12.36
C GLY A 15 31.67 -8.57 12.28
N ARG A 16 31.32 -9.85 12.10
CA ARG A 16 29.93 -10.32 12.13
C ARG A 16 29.29 -10.15 13.52
N ILE A 17 30.03 -10.41 14.60
CA ILE A 17 29.56 -10.17 15.98
C ILE A 17 29.28 -8.67 16.20
N LYS A 18 30.21 -7.79 15.82
CA LYS A 18 30.02 -6.34 15.98
C LYS A 18 28.79 -5.82 15.22
N ARG A 19 28.56 -6.32 14.00
CA ARG A 19 27.33 -6.01 13.22
C ARG A 19 26.08 -6.55 13.91
N ALA A 20 26.11 -7.78 14.43
CA ALA A 20 24.99 -8.37 15.15
C ALA A 20 24.63 -7.58 16.42
N VAL A 21 25.63 -7.05 17.15
CA VAL A 21 25.40 -6.17 18.31
C VAL A 21 24.71 -4.86 17.88
N GLY A 22 25.11 -4.26 16.76
CA GLY A 22 24.38 -3.12 16.19
C GLY A 22 22.93 -3.48 15.81
N GLY A 23 22.73 -4.69 15.30
CA GLY A 23 21.42 -5.26 15.02
C GLY A 23 20.51 -5.35 16.25
N VAL A 24 21.05 -5.53 17.46
CA VAL A 24 20.25 -5.57 18.71
C VAL A 24 19.58 -4.22 18.97
N ILE A 25 20.33 -3.12 18.86
CA ILE A 25 19.79 -1.76 19.10
C ILE A 25 18.71 -1.45 18.08
N PHE A 26 18.99 -1.72 16.80
CA PHE A 26 18.01 -1.52 15.74
C PHE A 26 16.77 -2.40 15.93
N GLY A 27 16.95 -3.68 16.30
CA GLY A 27 15.87 -4.61 16.59
C GLY A 27 14.97 -4.12 17.73
N LEU A 28 15.54 -3.63 18.83
CA LEU A 28 14.80 -3.04 19.95
C LEU A 28 13.99 -1.81 19.52
N LEU A 29 14.61 -0.90 18.77
CA LEU A 29 13.91 0.28 18.25
C LEU A 29 12.75 -0.14 17.34
N LEU A 30 12.98 -1.08 16.43
CA LEU A 30 11.94 -1.60 15.53
C LEU A 30 10.78 -2.23 16.32
N ILE A 31 11.06 -3.01 17.37
CA ILE A 31 10.02 -3.59 18.24
C ILE A 31 9.15 -2.50 18.85
N VAL A 32 9.77 -1.47 19.45
CA VAL A 32 9.03 -0.36 20.08
C VAL A 32 8.17 0.38 19.05
N LEU A 33 8.75 0.71 17.90
CA LEU A 33 8.01 1.39 16.82
C LEU A 33 6.84 0.57 16.31
N MET A 34 6.99 -0.75 16.20
CA MET A 34 5.91 -1.62 15.74
C MET A 34 4.80 -1.80 16.78
N VAL A 35 5.13 -1.80 18.08
CA VAL A 35 4.09 -1.77 19.14
C VAL A 35 3.28 -0.47 19.04
N ILE A 36 3.95 0.68 18.91
CA ILE A 36 3.28 1.98 18.73
C ILE A 36 2.43 1.98 17.46
N GLY A 37 3.00 1.50 16.34
CA GLY A 37 2.32 1.45 15.05
C GLY A 37 1.08 0.54 15.04
N LEU A 38 1.16 -0.64 15.66
CA LEU A 38 0.01 -1.54 15.81
C LEU A 38 -1.09 -0.92 16.68
N PHE A 39 -0.74 -0.28 17.80
CA PHE A 39 -1.70 0.40 18.66
C PHE A 39 -2.39 1.57 17.92
N TRP A 40 -1.62 2.40 17.23
CA TRP A 40 -2.15 3.48 16.40
C TRP A 40 -3.05 2.97 15.27
N ASN A 41 -2.67 1.86 14.62
CA ASN A 41 -3.46 1.23 13.56
C ASN A 41 -4.86 0.82 14.05
N GLU A 42 -4.97 0.27 15.27
CA GLU A 42 -6.27 -0.04 15.87
C GLU A 42 -7.09 1.24 16.11
N GLY A 43 -6.46 2.28 16.65
CA GLY A 43 -7.10 3.59 16.87
C GLY A 43 -7.69 4.17 15.59
N ARG A 44 -6.86 4.26 14.54
CA ARG A 44 -7.27 4.67 13.18
C ARG A 44 -8.42 3.80 12.67
N ALA A 45 -8.30 2.47 12.75
CA ALA A 45 -9.35 1.56 12.27
C ALA A 45 -10.70 1.81 12.95
N VAL A 46 -10.70 2.06 14.26
CA VAL A 46 -11.91 2.35 15.03
C VAL A 46 -12.46 3.73 14.70
N GLN A 47 -11.60 4.75 14.62
CA GLN A 47 -11.99 6.11 14.26
C GLN A 47 -12.68 6.13 12.90
N THR A 48 -12.04 5.57 11.87
CA THR A 48 -12.61 5.47 10.52
C THR A 48 -13.91 4.67 10.51
N ALA A 49 -13.99 3.55 11.23
CA ALA A 49 -15.24 2.78 11.31
C ALA A 49 -16.39 3.57 11.95
N ARG A 50 -16.12 4.39 12.97
CA ARG A 50 -17.13 5.25 13.61
C ARG A 50 -17.52 6.42 12.71
N SER A 51 -16.56 7.07 12.06
CA SER A 51 -16.81 8.15 11.09
C SER A 51 -17.67 7.67 9.93
N LEU A 52 -17.39 6.47 9.39
CA LEU A 52 -18.20 5.87 8.33
C LEU A 52 -19.60 5.49 8.82
N ALA A 53 -19.74 4.96 10.05
CA ALA A 53 -21.06 4.66 10.62
C ALA A 53 -21.89 5.92 10.90
N GLU A 54 -21.26 6.99 11.39
CA GLU A 54 -21.87 8.32 11.54
C GLU A 54 -22.34 8.85 10.19
N GLY A 55 -21.46 8.84 9.18
CA GLY A 55 -21.77 9.28 7.84
C GLY A 55 -22.91 8.49 7.19
N ALA A 56 -22.87 7.16 7.27
CA ALA A 56 -23.90 6.29 6.73
C ALA A 56 -25.28 6.53 7.38
N GLY A 57 -25.32 6.91 8.66
CA GLY A 57 -26.56 7.26 9.36
C GLY A 57 -27.04 8.69 9.11
N ALA A 58 -26.16 9.59 8.65
CA ALA A 58 -26.47 11.01 8.45
C ALA A 58 -26.68 11.40 6.97
N VAL A 59 -26.15 10.62 6.03
CA VAL A 59 -26.16 10.94 4.59
C VAL A 59 -27.59 11.01 4.05
N ALA A 60 -27.88 12.06 3.28
CA ALA A 60 -29.11 12.19 2.52
C ALA A 60 -28.81 12.13 1.02
N SER A 61 -29.38 11.14 0.31
CA SER A 61 -29.32 11.11 -1.16
C SER A 61 -30.26 12.16 -1.75
N ILE A 62 -29.72 13.04 -2.59
CA ILE A 62 -30.44 14.17 -3.21
C ILE A 62 -30.31 14.12 -4.73
N ASN A 63 -31.19 14.85 -5.43
CA ASN A 63 -31.07 15.05 -6.87
C ASN A 63 -30.04 16.15 -7.16
N ALA A 64 -29.28 16.00 -8.25
CA ALA A 64 -28.31 16.95 -8.75
C ALA A 64 -28.91 18.17 -9.50
N ASP A 65 -30.19 18.12 -9.87
CA ASP A 65 -30.85 19.11 -10.75
C ASP A 65 -30.95 20.53 -10.14
N SER A 66 -30.91 20.65 -8.81
CA SER A 66 -30.93 21.94 -8.12
C SER A 66 -30.20 21.89 -6.79
N VAL A 67 -29.68 23.04 -6.37
CA VAL A 67 -29.07 23.24 -5.06
C VAL A 67 -30.15 23.69 -4.08
N ASP A 68 -30.55 22.82 -3.17
CA ASP A 68 -31.49 23.15 -2.08
C ASP A 68 -30.72 23.67 -0.86
N ALA A 69 -30.94 24.93 -0.51
CA ALA A 69 -30.33 25.57 0.66
C ALA A 69 -30.65 24.85 1.99
N GLY A 70 -31.74 24.06 2.07
CA GLY A 70 -32.06 23.23 3.22
C GLY A 70 -31.06 22.11 3.49
N ASN A 71 -30.16 21.82 2.54
CA ASN A 71 -29.10 20.83 2.68
C ASN A 71 -27.73 21.42 3.05
N ASP A 72 -27.59 22.74 3.11
CA ASP A 72 -26.32 23.37 3.47
C ASP A 72 -25.83 22.90 4.85
N GLY A 73 -24.56 22.49 4.89
CA GLY A 73 -23.94 21.90 6.08
C GLY A 73 -24.22 20.42 6.31
N ARG A 74 -25.15 19.82 5.56
CA ARG A 74 -25.50 18.40 5.70
C ARG A 74 -24.60 17.53 4.83
N LEU A 75 -24.41 16.28 5.28
CA LEU A 75 -23.80 15.23 4.47
C LEU A 75 -24.81 14.77 3.42
N VAL A 76 -24.48 14.95 2.16
CA VAL A 76 -25.33 14.60 1.02
C VAL A 76 -24.64 13.55 0.15
N HIS A 77 -25.45 12.74 -0.51
CA HIS A 77 -25.05 11.91 -1.64
C HIS A 77 -25.69 12.46 -2.90
N VAL A 78 -24.89 12.70 -3.94
CA VAL A 78 -25.36 13.23 -5.22
C VAL A 78 -24.67 12.50 -6.35
N SER A 79 -25.43 12.15 -7.38
CA SER A 79 -24.93 11.47 -8.57
C SER A 79 -25.39 12.19 -9.82
N GLY A 80 -24.50 12.34 -10.80
CA GLY A 80 -24.83 13.04 -12.04
C GLY A 80 -23.68 13.11 -13.04
N PRO A 81 -23.97 13.48 -14.29
CA PRO A 81 -22.94 13.72 -15.30
C PRO A 81 -22.08 14.92 -14.91
N VAL A 82 -20.77 14.78 -15.08
CA VAL A 82 -19.82 15.87 -14.92
C VAL A 82 -19.58 16.55 -16.27
N THR A 83 -19.62 17.87 -16.27
CA THR A 83 -19.28 18.72 -17.41
C THR A 83 -18.09 19.62 -17.07
N ALA A 84 -17.34 19.99 -18.09
CA ALA A 84 -16.24 20.94 -17.98
C ALA A 84 -16.32 21.93 -19.15
N ASP A 85 -16.24 23.22 -18.85
CA ASP A 85 -16.33 24.27 -19.87
C ASP A 85 -15.00 24.46 -20.62
N SER A 86 -13.90 24.03 -19.99
CA SER A 86 -12.56 24.06 -20.57
C SER A 86 -12.12 22.67 -21.04
N GLY A 87 -11.33 22.64 -22.12
CA GLY A 87 -10.61 21.46 -22.56
C GLY A 87 -9.26 21.34 -21.86
N LEU A 88 -8.69 20.14 -21.91
CA LEU A 88 -7.35 19.83 -21.40
C LEU A 88 -6.32 20.03 -22.51
N SER A 89 -5.14 20.51 -22.15
CA SER A 89 -4.06 20.77 -23.10
C SER A 89 -2.69 20.43 -22.52
N ASP A 90 -1.93 19.61 -23.23
CA ASP A 90 -0.47 19.53 -23.08
C ASP A 90 0.19 20.39 -24.16
N PRO A 91 0.69 21.59 -23.82
CA PRO A 91 1.29 22.50 -24.79
C PRO A 91 2.64 22.00 -25.34
N ASP A 92 3.37 21.13 -24.61
CA ASP A 92 4.70 20.67 -25.02
C ASP A 92 4.63 19.79 -26.28
N PHE A 93 3.48 19.11 -26.47
CA PHE A 93 3.21 18.21 -27.59
C PHE A 93 1.95 18.60 -28.36
N GLY A 94 1.30 19.71 -28.02
CA GLY A 94 0.06 20.18 -28.65
C GLY A 94 -1.10 19.19 -28.53
N ILE A 95 -1.16 18.41 -27.45
CA ILE A 95 -2.25 17.44 -27.21
C ILE A 95 -3.43 18.17 -26.61
N ALA A 96 -4.57 18.15 -27.29
CA ALA A 96 -5.84 18.62 -26.77
C ALA A 96 -6.81 17.45 -26.57
N ALA A 97 -7.54 17.45 -25.45
CA ALA A 97 -8.55 16.45 -25.14
C ALA A 97 -9.70 17.07 -24.31
N GLN A 98 -10.90 16.47 -24.38
CA GLN A 98 -12.00 16.82 -23.48
C GLN A 98 -12.08 15.77 -22.37
N GLY A 99 -12.01 16.22 -21.12
CA GLY A 99 -12.01 15.34 -19.94
C GLY A 99 -11.82 16.14 -18.66
N LEU A 100 -11.63 15.42 -17.56
CA LEU A 100 -11.38 16.01 -16.24
C LEU A 100 -9.88 16.18 -15.99
N ARG A 101 -9.08 15.19 -16.40
CA ARG A 101 -7.63 15.16 -16.25
C ARG A 101 -6.96 14.43 -17.40
N LEU A 102 -5.85 14.96 -17.89
CA LEU A 102 -4.96 14.35 -18.88
C LEU A 102 -3.61 14.13 -18.21
N SER A 103 -3.21 12.88 -18.08
CA SER A 103 -1.99 12.45 -17.39
C SER A 103 -0.96 12.00 -18.42
N ARG A 104 0.11 12.77 -18.60
CA ARG A 104 1.28 12.40 -19.40
C ARG A 104 2.19 11.50 -18.59
N SER A 105 2.46 10.29 -19.08
CA SER A 105 3.49 9.38 -18.56
C SER A 105 4.70 9.37 -19.49
N VAL A 106 5.90 9.50 -18.94
CA VAL A 106 7.15 9.57 -19.70
C VAL A 106 8.10 8.51 -19.20
N GLU A 107 8.58 7.67 -20.11
CA GLU A 107 9.67 6.74 -19.87
C GLU A 107 10.89 7.14 -20.70
N MET A 108 12.08 6.99 -20.14
CA MET A 108 13.34 7.15 -20.86
C MET A 108 14.07 5.81 -20.98
N TYR A 109 14.63 5.52 -22.15
CA TYR A 109 15.45 4.32 -22.35
C TYR A 109 16.85 4.55 -21.81
N GLN A 110 17.23 3.79 -20.78
CA GLN A 110 18.42 4.06 -19.99
C GLN A 110 18.98 2.79 -19.37
N TRP A 111 20.24 2.82 -18.94
CA TRP A 111 20.85 1.76 -18.15
C TRP A 111 20.23 1.67 -16.77
N LYS A 112 20.11 0.43 -16.27
CA LYS A 112 19.71 0.07 -14.92
C LYS A 112 20.67 -0.97 -14.38
N GLU A 113 21.17 -0.72 -13.17
CA GLU A 113 21.96 -1.67 -12.40
C GLU A 113 21.03 -2.50 -11.53
N GLU A 114 21.15 -3.82 -11.63
CA GLU A 114 20.55 -4.76 -10.69
C GLU A 114 21.67 -5.48 -9.94
N SER A 115 21.50 -5.66 -8.63
CA SER A 115 22.47 -6.37 -7.81
C SER A 115 21.87 -7.62 -7.19
N ARG A 116 22.66 -8.69 -7.15
CA ARG A 116 22.31 -9.94 -6.48
C ARG A 116 23.47 -10.39 -5.62
N SER A 117 23.21 -10.60 -4.34
CA SER A 117 24.24 -11.04 -3.39
C SER A 117 24.01 -12.47 -2.95
N GLU A 118 25.08 -13.26 -2.90
CA GLU A 118 25.10 -14.60 -2.33
C GLU A 118 26.18 -14.67 -1.23
N THR A 119 25.78 -15.12 -0.04
CA THR A 119 26.68 -15.18 1.12
C THR A 119 27.00 -16.63 1.48
N THR A 120 28.27 -16.97 1.46
CA THR A 120 28.80 -18.28 1.87
C THR A 120 29.60 -18.16 3.18
N LYS A 121 29.40 -19.10 4.10
CA LYS A 121 30.15 -19.15 5.36
C LYS A 121 31.48 -19.87 5.18
N LYS A 122 32.56 -19.34 5.75
CA LYS A 122 33.88 -19.98 5.79
C LYS A 122 34.06 -20.80 7.07
N LEU A 123 34.93 -21.80 7.01
CA LEU A 123 35.40 -22.53 8.20
C LEU A 123 36.03 -21.53 9.18
N GLY A 124 35.59 -21.53 10.44
CA GLY A 124 36.00 -20.51 11.45
C GLY A 124 35.04 -19.33 11.60
N GLY A 125 33.84 -19.39 11.01
CA GLY A 125 32.75 -18.45 11.29
C GLY A 125 32.81 -17.10 10.54
N GLY A 126 33.73 -16.91 9.61
CA GLY A 126 33.70 -15.79 8.66
C GLY A 126 32.62 -15.96 7.58
N GLU A 127 32.29 -14.89 6.88
CA GLU A 127 31.39 -14.92 5.71
C GLU A 127 32.04 -14.25 4.50
N GLU A 128 31.71 -14.75 3.32
CA GLU A 128 32.06 -14.19 2.02
C GLU A 128 30.77 -13.89 1.28
N THR A 129 30.58 -12.63 0.90
CA THR A 129 29.45 -12.19 0.09
C THR A 129 29.95 -11.87 -1.30
N GLU A 130 29.50 -12.66 -2.27
CA GLU A 130 29.68 -12.38 -3.69
C GLU A 130 28.46 -11.58 -4.17
N THR A 131 28.66 -10.33 -4.57
CA THR A 131 27.63 -9.51 -5.19
C THR A 131 27.88 -9.46 -6.69
N THR A 132 26.92 -9.94 -7.46
CA THR A 132 26.89 -9.82 -8.92
C THR A 132 26.06 -8.59 -9.27
N TYR A 133 26.68 -7.63 -9.95
CA TYR A 133 26.00 -6.48 -10.54
C TYR A 133 25.76 -6.79 -12.02
N SER A 134 24.54 -6.57 -12.49
CA SER A 134 24.11 -6.79 -13.87
C SER A 134 23.56 -5.49 -14.42
N TYR A 135 23.96 -5.15 -15.64
CA TYR A 135 23.51 -3.94 -16.31
C TYR A 135 22.63 -4.30 -17.49
N SER A 136 21.47 -3.66 -17.55
CA SER A 136 20.54 -3.80 -18.67
C SER A 136 19.97 -2.45 -19.07
N LYS A 137 19.59 -2.31 -20.33
CA LYS A 137 18.90 -1.12 -20.81
C LYS A 137 17.40 -1.35 -20.73
N VAL A 138 16.69 -0.45 -20.10
CA VAL A 138 15.27 -0.56 -19.82
C VAL A 138 14.57 0.77 -20.10
N TRP A 139 13.27 0.70 -20.27
CA TRP A 139 12.41 1.87 -20.16
C TRP A 139 12.03 2.04 -18.68
N ASP A 140 12.28 3.22 -18.14
CA ASP A 140 11.99 3.54 -16.74
C ASP A 140 11.35 4.95 -16.70
N ASP A 141 10.39 5.15 -15.80
CA ASP A 141 9.59 6.37 -15.69
C ASP A 141 10.26 7.48 -14.86
N GLY A 142 11.37 7.13 -14.19
CA GLY A 142 12.23 8.07 -13.46
C GLY A 142 13.63 8.16 -14.05
N GLN A 143 14.35 9.23 -13.71
CA GLN A 143 15.77 9.34 -14.03
C GLN A 143 16.57 8.37 -13.13
N ILE A 144 17.32 7.45 -13.75
CA ILE A 144 18.30 6.64 -13.02
C ILE A 144 19.65 7.36 -13.03
N ASP A 145 20.11 7.76 -11.84
CA ASP A 145 21.42 8.35 -11.65
C ASP A 145 22.51 7.28 -11.82
N SER A 146 23.10 7.22 -13.01
CA SER A 146 24.16 6.27 -13.32
C SER A 146 25.48 6.56 -12.59
N SER A 147 25.62 7.71 -11.92
CA SER A 147 26.83 8.00 -11.14
C SER A 147 26.92 7.16 -9.87
N ASP A 148 25.77 6.66 -9.38
CA ASP A 148 25.67 5.75 -8.25
C ASP A 148 25.93 4.28 -8.63
N PHE A 149 26.08 3.98 -9.93
CA PHE A 149 26.42 2.62 -10.37
C PHE A 149 27.78 2.21 -9.84
N ARG A 150 27.92 0.92 -9.55
CA ARG A 150 29.23 0.36 -9.17
C ARG A 150 30.24 0.41 -10.28
N LYS A 151 29.79 0.31 -11.53
CA LYS A 151 30.62 0.45 -12.73
C LYS A 151 29.96 1.45 -13.67
N PRO A 152 30.12 2.76 -13.41
CA PRO A 152 29.51 3.80 -14.23
C PRO A 152 30.13 3.86 -15.64
N ASP A 153 31.41 3.49 -15.77
CA ASP A 153 32.12 3.48 -17.05
C ASP A 153 31.48 2.51 -18.05
N GLY A 154 30.92 3.08 -19.13
CA GLY A 154 30.18 2.35 -20.17
C GLY A 154 28.67 2.28 -19.93
N HIS A 155 28.19 2.77 -18.79
CA HIS A 155 26.79 2.73 -18.35
C HIS A 155 26.21 4.11 -18.06
N GLN A 156 26.72 5.15 -18.71
CA GLN A 156 26.25 6.52 -18.48
C GLN A 156 24.84 6.74 -19.04
N ASN A 157 23.97 7.28 -18.20
CA ASN A 157 22.65 7.75 -18.60
C ASN A 157 22.67 9.25 -18.88
N PRO A 158 22.05 9.72 -19.98
CA PRO A 158 21.85 11.14 -20.19
C PRO A 158 20.86 11.72 -19.18
N PRO A 159 20.88 13.04 -18.93
CA PRO A 159 19.87 13.68 -18.09
C PRO A 159 18.48 13.57 -18.72
N MET A 160 17.46 13.35 -17.87
CA MET A 160 16.07 13.33 -18.30
C MET A 160 15.55 14.77 -18.40
N ALA A 161 15.11 15.20 -19.59
CA ALA A 161 14.66 16.57 -19.86
C ALA A 161 13.13 16.69 -19.98
N ILE A 162 12.44 15.57 -20.20
CA ILE A 162 10.99 15.51 -20.37
C ILE A 162 10.46 14.63 -19.24
N HIS A 163 9.44 15.11 -18.52
CA HIS A 163 8.90 14.44 -17.35
C HIS A 163 7.39 14.25 -17.45
N SER A 164 6.90 13.24 -16.72
CA SER A 164 5.47 13.01 -16.51
C SER A 164 4.80 14.25 -15.89
N ARG A 165 3.56 14.51 -16.29
CA ARG A 165 2.80 15.69 -15.85
C ARG A 165 1.30 15.43 -15.95
N ALA A 166 0.54 15.92 -14.98
CA ALA A 166 -0.92 15.92 -15.06
C ALA A 166 -1.44 17.33 -15.39
N PHE A 167 -2.44 17.38 -16.27
CA PHE A 167 -3.19 18.58 -16.62
C PHE A 167 -4.64 18.34 -16.20
N GLN A 168 -5.14 19.11 -15.24
CA GLN A 168 -6.49 18.95 -14.71
C GLN A 168 -7.27 20.24 -14.90
N ILE A 169 -8.57 20.14 -15.16
CA ILE A 169 -9.44 21.30 -15.17
C ILE A 169 -9.46 21.95 -13.78
N PRO A 170 -9.49 23.29 -13.68
CA PRO A 170 -9.55 23.96 -12.38
C PRO A 170 -10.93 23.79 -11.72
N GLU A 171 -11.99 23.77 -12.53
CA GLU A 171 -13.38 23.69 -12.10
C GLU A 171 -14.20 22.87 -13.10
N GLY A 172 -15.21 22.17 -12.58
CA GLY A 172 -16.21 21.45 -13.37
C GLY A 172 -17.60 21.57 -12.72
N LYS A 173 -18.61 20.96 -13.33
CA LYS A 173 -19.97 20.92 -12.76
C LYS A 173 -20.51 19.51 -12.72
N LEU A 174 -21.15 19.15 -11.61
CA LEU A 174 -22.06 18.01 -11.52
C LEU A 174 -23.48 18.59 -11.54
N VAL A 175 -24.04 18.75 -12.73
CA VAL A 175 -25.35 19.38 -12.95
C VAL A 175 -25.40 20.77 -12.27
N ALA A 176 -26.12 20.94 -11.15
CA ALA A 176 -26.22 22.21 -10.44
C ALA A 176 -25.07 22.49 -9.45
N PHE A 177 -24.23 21.48 -9.15
CA PHE A 177 -23.15 21.58 -8.18
C PHE A 177 -21.81 21.91 -8.85
N ASP A 178 -21.01 22.77 -8.20
CA ASP A 178 -19.66 23.13 -8.62
C ASP A 178 -18.66 22.11 -8.05
N LEU A 179 -17.79 21.60 -8.92
CA LEU A 179 -16.70 20.70 -8.55
C LEU A 179 -15.37 21.44 -8.61
N ASP A 180 -14.65 21.44 -7.51
CA ASP A 180 -13.31 22.01 -7.38
C ASP A 180 -12.26 20.93 -7.01
N THR A 181 -11.01 21.36 -6.81
CA THR A 181 -9.85 20.49 -6.61
C THR A 181 -10.06 19.35 -5.60
N PRO A 182 -10.63 19.56 -4.39
CA PRO A 182 -10.90 18.46 -3.46
C PRO A 182 -11.68 17.29 -4.04
N VAL A 183 -12.67 17.56 -4.90
CA VAL A 183 -13.46 16.52 -5.57
C VAL A 183 -12.72 15.99 -6.79
N LEU A 184 -12.23 16.89 -7.65
CA LEU A 184 -11.61 16.52 -8.93
C LEU A 184 -10.37 15.62 -8.74
N ASP A 185 -9.58 15.85 -7.68
CA ASP A 185 -8.40 15.05 -7.34
C ASP A 185 -8.75 13.61 -6.93
N ARG A 186 -10.01 13.35 -6.53
CA ARG A 186 -10.51 12.04 -6.10
C ARG A 186 -11.26 11.30 -7.20
N ILE A 187 -11.51 11.94 -8.34
CA ILE A 187 -12.12 11.23 -9.47
C ILE A 187 -11.06 10.33 -10.08
N ASP A 188 -11.23 9.03 -9.89
CA ASP A 188 -10.43 7.99 -10.51
C ASP A 188 -10.95 7.65 -11.92
N GLY A 189 -10.33 6.65 -12.57
CA GLY A 189 -10.80 6.12 -13.85
C GLY A 189 -10.09 6.69 -15.07
N ASP A 190 -8.84 7.14 -14.90
CA ASP A 190 -7.92 7.44 -15.99
C ASP A 190 -7.85 6.22 -16.94
N LYS A 191 -8.14 6.44 -18.23
CA LYS A 191 -8.10 5.42 -19.28
C LYS A 191 -7.01 5.75 -20.28
N ALA A 192 -6.36 4.72 -20.84
CA ALA A 192 -5.38 4.91 -21.90
C ALA A 192 -5.94 5.80 -23.03
N TYR A 193 -5.25 6.90 -23.31
CA TYR A 193 -5.58 7.83 -24.37
C TYR A 193 -4.64 7.60 -25.55
N SER A 194 -5.10 6.80 -26.50
CA SER A 194 -4.31 6.43 -27.67
C SER A 194 -4.25 7.57 -28.69
N LEU A 195 -3.03 8.01 -28.98
CA LEU A 195 -2.78 8.98 -30.05
C LEU A 195 -2.93 8.32 -31.42
N SER A 196 -3.50 9.06 -32.36
CA SER A 196 -3.78 8.58 -33.71
C SER A 196 -2.79 9.15 -34.73
N ALA A 197 -2.51 8.41 -35.81
CA ALA A 197 -1.47 8.78 -36.77
C ALA A 197 -1.72 10.12 -37.48
N ASN A 198 -2.98 10.51 -37.64
CA ASN A 198 -3.40 11.82 -38.16
C ASN A 198 -3.02 13.00 -37.24
N GLN A 199 -2.82 12.78 -35.93
CA GLN A 199 -2.35 13.82 -35.00
C GLN A 199 -0.85 14.11 -35.14
N SER A 200 -0.10 13.25 -35.85
CA SER A 200 1.37 13.34 -35.94
C SER A 200 1.88 14.68 -36.48
N GLY A 201 1.22 15.26 -37.48
CA GLY A 201 1.62 16.55 -38.06
C GLY A 201 1.52 17.70 -37.04
N ALA A 202 0.41 17.76 -36.30
CA ALA A 202 0.19 18.77 -35.27
C ALA A 202 1.16 18.60 -34.09
N ILE A 203 1.38 17.35 -33.64
CA ILE A 203 2.31 17.04 -32.55
C ILE A 203 3.75 17.43 -32.93
N LYS A 204 4.17 17.12 -34.17
CA LYS A 204 5.48 17.52 -34.69
C LYS A 204 5.65 19.03 -34.77
N ALA A 205 4.58 19.77 -35.10
CA ALA A 205 4.63 21.22 -35.19
C ALA A 205 4.70 21.89 -33.81
N ALA A 206 4.09 21.29 -32.78
CA ALA A 206 4.13 21.79 -31.40
C ALA A 206 5.44 21.44 -30.68
N TYR A 207 6.02 20.28 -30.97
CA TYR A 207 7.24 19.81 -30.34
C TYR A 207 8.46 20.67 -30.73
N THR A 208 9.11 21.27 -29.73
CA THR A 208 10.24 22.19 -29.92
C THR A 208 11.61 21.52 -29.72
N GLY A 209 11.64 20.23 -29.36
CA GLY A 209 12.88 19.51 -29.11
C GLY A 209 13.56 19.03 -30.40
N THR A 210 14.76 18.45 -30.24
CA THR A 210 15.64 18.09 -31.36
C THR A 210 15.55 16.61 -31.77
N LYS A 211 14.95 15.76 -30.94
CA LYS A 211 14.84 14.31 -31.24
C LYS A 211 13.79 14.07 -32.33
N PRO A 212 14.02 13.15 -33.27
CA PRO A 212 12.99 12.76 -34.23
C PRO A 212 11.73 12.25 -33.51
N LEU A 213 10.56 12.71 -33.94
CA LEU A 213 9.28 12.37 -33.35
C LEU A 213 8.48 11.43 -34.27
N SER A 214 7.94 10.36 -33.70
CA SER A 214 6.98 9.47 -34.36
C SER A 214 5.87 9.06 -33.39
N ILE A 215 4.75 8.56 -33.93
CA ILE A 215 3.70 7.93 -33.13
C ILE A 215 3.76 6.43 -33.36
N VAL A 216 3.88 5.67 -32.29
CA VAL A 216 4.02 4.21 -32.29
C VAL A 216 3.10 3.66 -31.22
N ASP A 217 2.21 2.74 -31.57
CA ASP A 217 1.26 2.09 -30.66
C ASP A 217 0.48 3.08 -29.77
N GLY A 218 0.04 4.19 -30.35
CA GLY A 218 -0.73 5.21 -29.64
C GLY A 218 0.08 6.11 -28.71
N LYS A 219 1.41 6.01 -28.70
CA LYS A 219 2.33 6.80 -27.89
C LYS A 219 3.26 7.65 -28.75
N ILE A 220 3.79 8.72 -28.20
CA ILE A 220 4.87 9.48 -28.83
C ILE A 220 6.18 8.75 -28.56
N TYR A 221 6.94 8.51 -29.62
CA TYR A 221 8.31 8.03 -29.55
C TYR A 221 9.26 9.14 -29.99
N LEU A 222 10.22 9.49 -29.12
CA LEU A 222 11.27 10.46 -29.43
C LEU A 222 12.61 9.73 -29.57
N GLY A 223 12.99 9.49 -30.82
CA GLY A 223 14.17 8.71 -31.19
C GLY A 223 14.15 8.38 -32.68
N SER A 224 15.30 8.00 -33.22
CA SER A 224 15.44 7.74 -34.67
C SER A 224 14.81 6.41 -35.11
N ASP A 225 14.84 5.39 -34.27
CA ASP A 225 14.31 4.05 -34.54
C ASP A 225 13.66 3.47 -33.28
N ASN A 226 12.38 3.10 -33.36
CA ASN A 226 11.64 2.52 -32.24
C ASN A 226 11.92 1.03 -32.02
N THR A 227 12.49 0.34 -33.02
CA THR A 227 12.81 -1.09 -32.96
C THR A 227 14.18 -1.32 -32.34
N THR A 228 15.07 -0.33 -32.44
CA THR A 228 16.40 -0.34 -31.84
C THR A 228 16.64 0.94 -31.01
N PRO A 229 15.99 1.08 -29.84
CA PRO A 229 16.02 2.32 -29.06
C PRO A 229 17.44 2.67 -28.58
N ALA A 230 17.76 3.96 -28.65
CA ALA A 230 19.02 4.52 -28.17
C ALA A 230 18.89 5.09 -26.75
N LEU A 231 20.01 5.17 -26.03
CA LEU A 231 20.02 5.77 -24.69
C LEU A 231 19.51 7.21 -24.73
N GLY A 232 18.59 7.54 -23.83
CA GLY A 232 17.92 8.83 -23.76
C GLY A 232 16.77 9.01 -24.75
N ASP A 233 16.36 7.97 -25.49
CA ASP A 233 15.09 8.02 -26.23
C ASP A 233 13.91 7.98 -25.26
N TYR A 234 12.77 8.53 -25.68
CA TYR A 234 11.57 8.64 -24.84
C TYR A 234 10.39 7.89 -25.44
N ARG A 235 9.58 7.30 -24.54
CA ARG A 235 8.19 6.90 -24.81
C ARG A 235 7.28 7.75 -23.96
N ILE A 236 6.29 8.36 -24.57
CA ILE A 236 5.36 9.26 -23.89
C ILE A 236 3.95 8.77 -24.17
N GLY A 237 3.28 8.34 -23.11
CA GLY A 237 1.89 7.92 -23.12
C GLY A 237 0.99 8.96 -22.48
N TYR A 238 -0.31 8.81 -22.71
CA TYR A 238 -1.33 9.62 -22.09
C TYR A 238 -2.42 8.73 -21.52
N GLU A 239 -2.95 9.14 -20.38
CA GLU A 239 -4.21 8.65 -19.83
C GLU A 239 -5.16 9.83 -19.65
N LEU A 240 -6.45 9.57 -19.82
CA LEU A 240 -7.51 10.57 -19.76
C LEU A 240 -8.57 10.11 -18.77
N ALA A 241 -8.86 10.92 -17.77
CA ALA A 241 -10.07 10.81 -16.96
C ALA A 241 -11.24 11.39 -17.78
N PRO A 242 -12.14 10.54 -18.33
CA PRO A 242 -13.19 11.03 -19.20
C PRO A 242 -14.27 11.78 -18.42
N LEU A 243 -15.02 12.64 -19.11
CA LEU A 243 -16.31 13.09 -18.60
C LEU A 243 -17.26 11.89 -18.47
N GLY A 244 -18.09 11.90 -17.44
CA GLY A 244 -19.00 10.80 -17.16
C GLY A 244 -19.85 11.06 -15.94
N VAL A 245 -20.66 10.07 -15.58
CA VAL A 245 -21.43 10.10 -14.33
C VAL A 245 -20.46 9.82 -13.17
N VAL A 246 -20.56 10.60 -12.10
CA VAL A 246 -19.87 10.35 -10.83
C VAL A 246 -20.89 10.37 -9.69
N SER A 247 -20.53 9.74 -8.58
CA SER A 247 -21.30 9.76 -7.33
C SER A 247 -20.42 10.29 -6.22
N ILE A 248 -20.93 11.26 -5.46
CA ILE A 248 -20.18 11.98 -4.45
C ILE A 248 -20.93 11.92 -3.13
N VAL A 249 -20.21 11.60 -2.05
CA VAL A 249 -20.66 11.81 -0.67
C VAL A 249 -19.81 12.90 -0.04
N ALA A 250 -20.43 14.02 0.29
CA ALA A 250 -19.75 15.22 0.76
C ALA A 250 -20.70 16.11 1.58
N ARG A 251 -20.14 17.11 2.26
CA ARG A 251 -20.93 18.19 2.85
C ARG A 251 -21.35 19.17 1.75
N GLN A 252 -22.62 19.55 1.70
CA GLN A 252 -23.06 20.66 0.86
C GLN A 252 -22.65 22.01 1.49
N ALA A 253 -22.07 22.90 0.69
CA ALA A 253 -21.77 24.28 1.06
C ALA A 253 -22.20 25.22 -0.09
N GLY A 254 -23.48 25.60 -0.11
CA GLY A 254 -24.07 26.20 -1.29
C GLY A 254 -24.02 25.22 -2.46
N SER A 255 -23.50 25.65 -3.61
CA SER A 255 -23.29 24.77 -4.78
C SER A 255 -22.05 23.88 -4.67
N ARG A 256 -21.17 24.07 -3.68
CA ARG A 256 -19.93 23.30 -3.53
C ARG A 256 -20.12 22.04 -2.70
N LEU A 257 -19.23 21.08 -2.93
CA LEU A 257 -19.17 19.81 -2.21
C LEU A 257 -17.82 19.71 -1.47
N GLU A 258 -17.87 19.82 -0.15
CA GLU A 258 -16.70 19.90 0.72
C GLU A 258 -16.55 18.66 1.61
N PRO A 259 -15.36 18.38 2.17
CA PRO A 259 -15.21 17.34 3.19
C PRO A 259 -16.15 17.57 4.39
N TYR A 260 -16.89 16.52 4.76
CA TYR A 260 -17.75 16.51 5.94
C TYR A 260 -16.98 16.04 7.16
N GLN A 261 -16.69 16.95 8.10
CA GLN A 261 -16.01 16.61 9.34
C GLN A 261 -16.95 15.83 10.27
N THR A 262 -16.64 14.57 10.54
CA THR A 262 -17.38 13.76 11.52
C THR A 262 -16.99 14.12 12.95
N GLN A 263 -17.89 13.85 13.89
CA GLN A 263 -17.59 13.93 15.31
C GLN A 263 -16.62 12.82 15.74
N ALA A 264 -16.66 11.68 15.05
CA ALA A 264 -15.76 10.57 15.36
C ALA A 264 -14.29 10.83 14.99
N GLY A 265 -14.01 11.74 14.04
CA GLY A 265 -12.68 12.32 13.81
C GLY A 265 -12.26 12.44 12.35
N ASP A 266 -12.65 11.52 11.47
CA ASP A 266 -12.27 11.58 10.05
C ASP A 266 -13.20 12.52 9.26
N ALA A 267 -12.66 13.18 8.24
CA ALA A 267 -13.44 13.93 7.26
C ALA A 267 -13.89 13.01 6.12
N LEU A 268 -15.17 13.06 5.76
CA LEU A 268 -15.75 12.27 4.68
C LEU A 268 -15.85 13.09 3.41
N LEU A 269 -15.11 12.65 2.40
CA LEU A 269 -15.27 13.07 1.00
C LEU A 269 -15.00 11.84 0.15
N MET A 270 -16.06 11.23 -0.37
CA MET A 270 -15.98 10.01 -1.18
C MET A 270 -16.47 10.31 -2.58
N VAL A 271 -15.75 9.83 -3.59
CA VAL A 271 -16.04 10.07 -5.00
C VAL A 271 -15.85 8.76 -5.73
N ASP A 272 -16.91 8.26 -6.38
CA ASP A 272 -16.87 7.06 -7.20
C ASP A 272 -17.28 7.36 -8.63
N THR A 273 -16.67 6.65 -9.57
CA THR A 273 -17.08 6.71 -10.98
C THR A 273 -18.35 5.90 -11.21
N GLY A 274 -19.26 6.45 -12.02
CA GLY A 274 -20.57 5.87 -12.31
C GLY A 274 -21.65 6.28 -11.32
N ASN A 275 -22.82 5.66 -11.48
CA ASN A 275 -23.98 5.86 -10.60
C ASN A 275 -23.93 4.82 -9.46
N VAL A 276 -23.30 5.20 -8.35
CA VAL A 276 -23.07 4.36 -7.18
C VAL A 276 -23.92 4.89 -6.02
N PRO A 277 -24.81 4.07 -5.44
CA PRO A 277 -25.64 4.51 -4.33
C PRO A 277 -24.82 4.64 -3.04
N ALA A 278 -25.24 5.55 -2.14
CA ALA A 278 -24.49 5.90 -0.94
C ALA A 278 -24.18 4.70 -0.03
N ASP A 279 -25.15 3.79 0.15
CA ASP A 279 -25.00 2.57 0.96
C ASP A 279 -23.83 1.69 0.47
N LYS A 280 -23.69 1.56 -0.85
CA LYS A 280 -22.58 0.84 -1.47
C LYS A 280 -21.26 1.57 -1.26
N MET A 281 -21.20 2.90 -1.44
CA MET A 281 -19.97 3.69 -1.21
C MET A 281 -19.46 3.51 0.23
N PHE A 282 -20.37 3.60 1.22
CA PHE A 282 -20.02 3.36 2.63
C PHE A 282 -19.60 1.91 2.88
N ALA A 283 -20.28 0.92 2.29
CA ALA A 283 -19.92 -0.50 2.45
C ALA A 283 -18.52 -0.81 1.88
N GLU A 284 -18.18 -0.22 0.73
CA GLU A 284 -16.84 -0.34 0.12
C GLU A 284 -15.79 0.35 0.98
N ALA A 285 -16.06 1.56 1.51
CA ALA A 285 -15.15 2.25 2.42
C ALA A 285 -14.91 1.47 3.73
N VAL A 286 -15.94 0.83 4.31
CA VAL A 286 -15.80 -0.05 5.48
C VAL A 286 -14.96 -1.28 5.16
N SER A 287 -15.16 -1.86 3.97
CA SER A 287 -14.39 -3.01 3.50
C SER A 287 -12.93 -2.66 3.29
N ALA A 288 -12.64 -1.50 2.67
CA ALA A 288 -11.30 -0.98 2.47
C ALA A 288 -10.58 -0.72 3.81
N ASN A 289 -11.25 -0.05 4.77
CA ASN A 289 -10.72 0.16 6.11
C ASN A 289 -10.38 -1.17 6.81
N THR A 290 -11.25 -2.18 6.65
CA THR A 290 -11.02 -3.52 7.21
C THR A 290 -9.79 -4.17 6.58
N LEU A 291 -9.68 -4.16 5.25
CA LEU A 291 -8.54 -4.73 4.53
C LEU A 291 -7.22 -4.06 4.92
N ILE A 292 -7.17 -2.73 4.93
CA ILE A 292 -5.97 -1.95 5.33
C ILE A 292 -5.57 -2.31 6.77
N THR A 293 -6.54 -2.44 7.67
CA THR A 293 -6.28 -2.83 9.07
C THR A 293 -5.59 -4.19 9.15
N TRP A 294 -6.07 -5.18 8.39
CA TRP A 294 -5.47 -6.52 8.33
C TRP A 294 -4.08 -6.52 7.70
N LEU A 295 -3.88 -5.77 6.60
CA LEU A 295 -2.57 -5.65 5.96
C LEU A 295 -1.55 -5.01 6.90
N LEU A 296 -1.92 -3.93 7.60
CA LEU A 296 -1.05 -3.27 8.58
C LEU A 296 -0.74 -4.17 9.79
N ARG A 297 -1.70 -5.00 10.24
CA ARG A 297 -1.44 -6.02 11.27
C ARG A 297 -0.44 -7.07 10.80
N ALA A 298 -0.62 -7.60 9.59
CA ALA A 298 0.28 -8.60 9.02
C ALA A 298 1.70 -8.03 8.82
N ALA A 299 1.80 -6.81 8.27
CA ALA A 299 3.07 -6.10 8.11
C ALA A 299 3.73 -5.81 9.47
N GLY A 300 2.96 -5.33 10.46
CA GLY A 300 3.46 -5.08 11.81
C GLY A 300 3.96 -6.36 12.50
N LEU A 301 3.26 -7.48 12.36
CA LEU A 301 3.69 -8.78 12.90
C LEU A 301 4.98 -9.29 12.22
N LEU A 302 5.08 -9.13 10.90
CA LEU A 302 6.29 -9.46 10.16
C LEU A 302 7.47 -8.62 10.63
N LEU A 303 7.30 -7.30 10.76
CA LEU A 303 8.34 -6.39 11.24
C LEU A 303 8.70 -6.64 12.72
N LEU A 304 7.75 -7.03 13.57
CA LEU A 304 8.05 -7.51 14.94
C LEU A 304 8.90 -8.78 14.91
N THR A 305 8.58 -9.72 14.02
CA THR A 305 9.37 -10.96 13.87
C THR A 305 10.80 -10.63 13.46
N ILE A 306 10.98 -9.70 12.52
CA ILE A 306 12.30 -9.19 12.11
C ILE A 306 13.00 -8.50 13.29
N GLY A 307 12.29 -7.64 14.03
CA GLY A 307 12.84 -6.95 15.20
C GLY A 307 13.35 -7.90 16.28
N PHE A 308 12.57 -8.92 16.65
CA PHE A 308 13.00 -9.95 17.60
C PHE A 308 14.11 -10.84 17.03
N ALA A 309 14.10 -11.16 15.74
CA ALA A 309 15.16 -11.93 15.11
C ALA A 309 16.50 -11.18 15.14
N LEU A 310 16.48 -9.85 14.92
CA LEU A 310 17.67 -8.99 15.03
C LEU A 310 18.14 -8.88 16.48
N PHE A 311 17.22 -8.75 17.43
CA PHE A 311 17.52 -8.73 18.87
C PHE A 311 18.20 -10.04 19.34
N LEU A 312 17.73 -11.20 18.87
CA LEU A 312 18.29 -12.52 19.19
C LEU A 312 19.49 -12.89 18.31
N GLY A 313 19.78 -12.09 17.27
CA GLY A 313 20.81 -12.34 16.26
C GLY A 313 22.20 -12.69 16.78
N PRO A 314 22.73 -12.02 17.84
CA PRO A 314 24.05 -12.34 18.38
C PRO A 314 24.22 -13.81 18.81
N ILE A 315 23.15 -14.47 19.28
CA ILE A 315 23.19 -15.89 19.72
C ILE A 315 23.61 -16.79 18.55
N GLY A 316 23.01 -16.58 17.36
CA GLY A 316 23.32 -17.36 16.16
C GLY A 316 24.75 -17.12 15.65
N VAL A 317 25.25 -15.88 15.74
CA VAL A 317 26.61 -15.55 15.29
C VAL A 317 27.69 -16.11 16.21
N ILE A 318 27.43 -16.16 17.52
CA ILE A 318 28.33 -16.79 18.49
C ILE A 318 28.44 -18.30 18.23
N LEU A 319 27.32 -18.96 17.89
CA LEU A 319 27.27 -20.41 17.65
C LEU A 319 27.74 -20.83 16.26
N ASP A 320 27.93 -19.88 15.32
CA ASP A 320 28.46 -20.13 13.97
C ASP A 320 29.94 -20.59 13.96
N VAL A 321 30.63 -20.62 15.11
CA VAL A 321 31.97 -21.24 15.23
C VAL A 321 31.90 -22.74 14.93
N ILE A 322 30.76 -23.40 15.21
CA ILE A 322 30.52 -24.81 14.90
C ILE A 322 29.42 -24.89 13.82
N PRO A 323 29.71 -25.35 12.58
CA PRO A 323 28.80 -25.21 11.43
C PRO A 323 27.36 -25.73 11.64
N PHE A 324 27.20 -26.88 12.31
CA PHE A 324 25.89 -27.47 12.58
C PHE A 324 25.10 -26.69 13.64
N LEU A 325 25.77 -26.24 14.72
CA LEU A 325 25.13 -25.50 15.81
C LEU A 325 24.64 -24.12 15.36
N GLY A 326 25.36 -23.45 14.48
CA GLY A 326 24.96 -22.14 13.94
C GLY A 326 23.65 -22.16 13.14
N SER A 327 23.46 -23.19 12.30
CA SER A 327 22.22 -23.36 11.51
C SER A 327 21.00 -23.67 12.38
N MET A 328 21.14 -24.59 13.34
CA MET A 328 20.08 -24.93 14.30
C MET A 328 19.74 -23.75 15.21
N ALA A 329 20.75 -23.02 15.69
CA ALA A 329 20.56 -21.86 16.54
C ALA A 329 19.75 -20.77 15.82
N ARG A 330 20.07 -20.47 14.55
CA ARG A 330 19.34 -19.45 13.78
C ARG A 330 17.89 -19.83 13.52
N MET A 331 17.63 -21.10 13.20
CA MET A 331 16.28 -21.63 13.08
C MET A 331 15.53 -21.52 14.41
N GLY A 332 16.16 -21.93 15.51
CA GLY A 332 15.59 -21.83 16.87
C GLY A 332 15.28 -20.39 17.27
N THR A 333 16.22 -19.45 17.07
CA THR A 333 16.00 -18.03 17.36
C THR A 333 14.93 -17.41 16.47
N GLY A 334 14.81 -17.83 15.20
CA GLY A 334 13.76 -17.37 14.30
C GLY A 334 12.37 -17.84 14.75
N ILE A 335 12.24 -19.09 15.17
CA ILE A 335 11.00 -19.63 15.73
C ILE A 335 10.62 -18.89 17.02
N ILE A 336 11.58 -18.68 17.93
CA ILE A 336 11.36 -17.92 19.17
C ILE A 336 10.94 -16.49 18.84
N ALA A 337 11.62 -15.82 17.90
CA ALA A 337 11.28 -14.46 17.47
C ALA A 337 9.85 -14.36 16.93
N PHE A 338 9.41 -15.34 16.14
CA PHE A 338 8.05 -15.42 15.62
C PHE A 338 7.01 -15.55 16.75
N PHE A 339 7.24 -16.43 17.73
CA PHE A 339 6.33 -16.56 18.87
C PHE A 339 6.31 -15.32 19.77
N LEU A 340 7.46 -14.68 19.99
CA LEU A 340 7.53 -13.41 20.71
C LEU A 340 6.79 -12.29 19.95
N ALA A 341 6.91 -12.25 18.62
CA ALA A 341 6.19 -11.31 17.78
C ALA A 341 4.67 -11.52 17.84
N ILE A 342 4.20 -12.78 17.77
CA ILE A 342 2.78 -13.09 17.96
C ILE A 342 2.31 -12.64 19.33
N LEU A 343 3.04 -13.01 20.39
CA LEU A 343 2.68 -12.66 21.76
C LEU A 343 2.61 -11.14 21.95
N ALA A 344 3.65 -10.41 21.57
CA ALA A 344 3.71 -8.96 21.70
C ALA A 344 2.66 -8.26 20.81
N GLY A 345 2.54 -8.67 19.55
CA GLY A 345 1.61 -8.09 18.58
C GLY A 345 0.16 -8.31 18.98
N THR A 346 -0.23 -9.54 19.32
CA THR A 346 -1.60 -9.85 19.76
C THR A 346 -1.95 -9.18 21.09
N THR A 347 -1.01 -9.14 22.04
CA THR A 347 -1.19 -8.40 23.30
C THR A 347 -1.41 -6.91 23.04
N THR A 348 -0.61 -6.31 22.16
CA THR A 348 -0.74 -4.90 21.77
C THR A 348 -2.11 -4.61 21.17
N ILE A 349 -2.56 -5.46 20.22
CA ILE A 349 -3.89 -5.34 19.60
C ILE A 349 -5.00 -5.52 20.64
N ALA A 350 -4.87 -6.49 21.55
CA ALA A 350 -5.85 -6.71 22.61
C ALA A 350 -5.96 -5.50 23.56
N ILE A 351 -4.83 -4.94 23.99
CA ILE A 351 -4.80 -3.72 24.81
C ILE A 351 -5.46 -2.56 24.07
N ALA A 352 -5.15 -2.39 22.79
CA ALA A 352 -5.77 -1.35 21.97
C ALA A 352 -7.30 -1.52 21.86
N TRP A 353 -7.81 -2.76 21.82
CA TRP A 353 -9.26 -3.01 21.84
C TRP A 353 -9.91 -2.56 23.15
N PHE A 354 -9.27 -2.78 24.30
CA PHE A 354 -9.78 -2.25 25.57
C PHE A 354 -9.81 -0.72 25.59
N TRP A 355 -8.81 -0.08 24.99
CA TRP A 355 -8.74 1.39 24.92
C TRP A 355 -9.77 1.98 23.94
N TYR A 356 -9.80 1.51 22.70
CA TYR A 356 -10.62 2.09 21.64
C TYR A 356 -12.03 1.51 21.55
N ARG A 357 -12.28 0.29 22.07
CA ARG A 357 -13.60 -0.39 22.06
C ARG A 357 -13.95 -1.02 23.42
N PRO A 358 -13.98 -0.27 24.52
CA PRO A 358 -14.14 -0.82 25.88
C PRO A 358 -15.43 -1.62 26.08
N VAL A 359 -16.56 -1.17 25.51
CA VAL A 359 -17.86 -1.86 25.64
C VAL A 359 -17.86 -3.22 24.94
N LEU A 360 -17.30 -3.27 23.72
CA LEU A 360 -17.19 -4.53 22.97
C LEU A 360 -16.24 -5.50 23.70
N ALA A 361 -15.11 -5.01 24.20
CA ALA A 361 -14.16 -5.81 24.97
C ALA A 361 -14.79 -6.38 26.25
N ALA A 362 -15.52 -5.56 27.01
CA ALA A 362 -16.25 -6.00 28.20
C ALA A 362 -17.36 -7.02 27.87
N GLY A 363 -18.09 -6.82 26.77
CA GLY A 363 -19.11 -7.76 26.30
C GLY A 363 -18.55 -9.14 25.93
N ILE A 364 -17.40 -9.18 25.25
CA ILE A 364 -16.71 -10.45 24.93
C ILE A 364 -16.25 -11.16 26.21
N LEU A 365 -15.69 -10.42 27.18
CA LEU A 365 -15.29 -11.01 28.47
C LEU A 365 -16.50 -11.56 29.25
N ALA A 366 -17.61 -10.83 29.28
CA ALA A 366 -18.83 -11.28 29.93
C ALA A 366 -19.38 -12.55 29.28
N ALA A 367 -19.44 -12.60 27.94
CA ALA A 367 -19.87 -13.78 27.19
C ALA A 367 -18.94 -14.99 27.47
N GLY A 368 -17.63 -14.76 27.52
CA GLY A 368 -16.65 -15.80 27.88
C GLY A 368 -16.84 -16.33 29.30
N ALA A 369 -17.07 -15.45 30.27
CA ALA A 369 -17.34 -15.84 31.66
C ALA A 369 -18.64 -16.65 31.79
N ILE A 370 -19.70 -16.26 31.08
CA ILE A 370 -20.97 -16.99 31.04
C ILE A 370 -20.76 -18.39 30.44
N ALA A 371 -20.02 -18.49 29.33
CA ALA A 371 -19.73 -19.77 28.71
C ALA A 371 -18.89 -20.68 29.63
N ALA A 372 -17.85 -20.15 30.29
CA ALA A 372 -17.03 -20.88 31.23
C ALA A 372 -17.84 -21.37 32.45
N ALA A 373 -18.71 -20.52 32.99
CA ALA A 373 -19.63 -20.91 34.06
C ALA A 373 -20.57 -22.02 33.60
N ALA A 374 -21.17 -21.91 32.41
CA ALA A 374 -22.05 -22.94 31.85
C ALA A 374 -21.33 -24.29 31.70
N VAL A 375 -20.11 -24.30 31.17
CA VAL A 375 -19.29 -25.52 31.06
C VAL A 375 -18.96 -26.10 32.43
N TYR A 376 -18.59 -25.26 33.41
CA TYR A 376 -18.31 -25.70 34.77
C TYR A 376 -19.53 -26.36 35.43
N TYR A 377 -20.70 -25.73 35.33
CA TYR A 377 -21.94 -26.27 35.92
C TYR A 377 -22.44 -27.54 35.20
N LEU A 378 -22.36 -27.60 33.85
CA LEU A 378 -22.74 -28.78 33.06
C LEU A 378 -21.74 -29.95 33.20
N GLY A 379 -20.45 -29.65 33.40
CA GLY A 379 -19.42 -30.67 33.69
C GLY A 379 -19.58 -31.26 35.09
N ARG A 380 -20.06 -30.45 36.05
CA ARG A 380 -20.32 -30.89 37.42
C ARG A 380 -21.58 -31.76 37.53
N SER A 381 -22.61 -31.52 36.71
CA SER A 381 -23.83 -32.35 36.66
C SER A 381 -23.61 -33.74 36.03
N ARG A 382 -22.50 -33.96 35.32
CA ARG A 382 -22.13 -35.27 34.75
C ARG A 382 -21.30 -36.17 35.67
N LYS A 383 -20.78 -35.67 36.80
CA LYS A 383 -20.10 -36.51 37.82
C LYS A 383 -21.10 -37.05 38.84
N ALA A 384 -21.93 -38.00 38.40
CA ALA A 384 -22.65 -38.95 39.26
C ALA A 384 -23.13 -40.17 38.44
N ALA A 385 -22.21 -41.04 38.03
CA ALA A 385 -22.53 -42.44 37.74
C ALA A 385 -21.57 -43.28 38.58
N ALA A 386 -22.08 -43.86 39.66
CA ALA A 386 -21.32 -44.69 40.59
C ALA A 386 -20.86 -46.00 39.91
N PRO A 387 -19.73 -46.60 40.33
CA PRO A 387 -19.30 -47.89 39.81
C PRO A 387 -20.31 -48.98 40.23
N MET A 388 -20.78 -49.75 39.25
CA MET A 388 -21.64 -50.91 39.49
C MET A 388 -20.85 -51.97 40.25
N ALA A 389 -21.34 -52.36 41.43
CA ALA A 389 -20.71 -53.36 42.29
C ALA A 389 -20.62 -54.74 41.60
N ALA A 390 -19.47 -55.41 41.75
CA ALA A 390 -19.24 -56.76 41.25
C ALA A 390 -20.09 -57.79 42.02
N PRO A 391 -20.71 -58.78 41.35
CA PRO A 391 -21.45 -59.83 42.03
C PRO A 391 -20.50 -60.88 42.63
N SER A 392 -20.84 -61.31 43.84
CA SER A 392 -20.18 -62.35 44.62
C SER A 392 -20.41 -63.74 44.02
N ALA A 393 -19.37 -64.57 44.02
CA ALA A 393 -19.43 -65.96 43.59
C ALA A 393 -20.23 -66.80 44.61
N GLY A 394 -21.41 -67.26 44.18
CA GLY A 394 -22.22 -68.27 44.86
C GLY A 394 -21.95 -69.66 44.27
N ALA A 395 -21.67 -70.62 45.15
CA ALA A 395 -21.25 -71.99 44.88
C ALA A 395 -22.33 -72.87 44.21
N ALA A 396 -21.89 -73.88 43.47
CA ALA A 396 -22.63 -75.10 43.21
C ALA A 396 -21.72 -76.30 43.45
N THR A 397 -22.09 -77.12 44.43
CA THR A 397 -21.66 -78.52 44.61
C THR A 397 -22.40 -79.43 43.65
#